data_AF-A0A0C2ZK50-F1
#
_entry.id   AF-A0A0C2ZK50-F1
#
_cell.length_a   1.000
_cell.length_b   1.000
_cell.length_c   1.000
_cell.angle_alpha   90.00
_cell.angle_beta   90.00
_cell.angle_gamma   90.00
#
_symmetry.space_group_name_H-M   'P 1'
#
loop_
_entity.id
_entity.type
_entity.pdbx_description
1 polymer ?
#
loop_
_entity_poly.entity_id
_entity_poly.type
_entity_poly.pdbx_seq_one_letter_code
_entity_poly.pdbx_strand_id
1 'polypeptide(L)' 'MKKIIIASIVAATLLSSTLNAEDLIKKATDAGLKPIPAKQEELLKITDPKGELTPQKIELGKKLYFDP' A
#
# COMPACT_ATOMS: atom_id res chain seq x y z
N MET A 1 -33.78 30.78 -5.68
CA MET A 1 -32.54 31.07 -6.43
C MET A 1 -31.29 30.94 -5.55
N LYS A 2 -31.14 31.68 -4.44
CA LYS A 2 -29.95 31.60 -3.55
C LYS A 2 -29.62 30.18 -3.04
N LYS A 3 -30.63 29.37 -2.68
CA LYS A 3 -30.45 27.98 -2.22
C LYS A 3 -29.88 27.04 -3.30
N ILE A 4 -30.21 27.27 -4.56
CA ILE A 4 -29.73 26.46 -5.70
C ILE A 4 -28.26 26.79 -5.99
N ILE A 5 -27.89 28.07 -5.88
CA ILE A 5 -26.51 28.53 -6.05
C ILE A 5 -25.61 27.95 -4.94
N ILE A 6 -26.09 27.96 -3.68
CA ILE A 6 -25.36 27.36 -2.56
C ILE A 6 -25.21 25.84 -2.74
N ALA A 7 -26.26 25.13 -3.15
CA ALA A 7 -26.18 23.70 -3.43
C ALA A 7 -25.18 23.36 -4.55
N SER A 8 -25.11 24.19 -5.59
CA SER A 8 -24.15 24.03 -6.69
C SER A 8 -22.70 24.25 -6.24
N ILE A 9 -22.44 25.22 -5.37
CA ILE A 9 -21.09 25.48 -4.83
C ILE A 9 -20.63 24.33 -3.92
N VAL A 10 -21.53 23.81 -3.07
CA VAL A 10 -21.22 22.66 -2.19
C VAL A 10 -20.98 21.38 -3.01
N ALA A 11 -21.74 21.17 -4.08
CA ALA A 11 -21.50 20.04 -4.98
C ALA A 11 -20.14 20.16 -5.69
N ALA A 12 -19.77 21.37 -6.15
CA ALA A 12 -18.49 21.60 -6.83
C ALA A 12 -17.27 21.39 -5.89
N THR A 13 -17.37 21.77 -4.62
CA THR A 13 -16.27 21.58 -3.66
C THR A 13 -16.09 20.12 -3.26
N LEU A 14 -17.18 19.35 -3.13
CA LEU A 14 -17.13 17.92 -2.85
C LEU A 14 -16.62 17.10 -4.04
N LEU A 15 -16.93 17.51 -5.27
CA LEU A 15 -16.36 16.87 -6.47
C LEU A 15 -14.87 17.22 -6.65
N SER A 16 -14.44 18.41 -6.23
CA SER A 16 -13.03 18.80 -6.32
C SER A 16 -12.14 18.00 -5.37
N SER A 17 -12.63 17.60 -4.20
CA SER A 17 -11.85 16.80 -3.24
C SER A 17 -11.68 15.33 -3.67
N THR A 18 -12.62 14.76 -4.42
CA THR A 18 -12.52 13.38 -4.91
C THR A 18 -11.62 13.25 -6.14
N LEU A 19 -11.56 14.27 -7.01
CA LEU A 19 -10.71 14.28 -8.21
C LEU A 19 -9.20 14.33 -7.89
N ASN A 20 -8.81 14.79 -6.70
CA ASN A 20 -7.40 14.85 -6.28
C ASN A 20 -6.88 13.55 -5.63
N ALA A 21 -7.75 12.58 -5.33
CA ALA A 21 -7.36 11.33 -4.65
C ALA A 21 -6.93 10.22 -5.63
N GLU A 22 -7.46 10.22 -6.85
CA GLU A 22 -7.15 9.23 -7.89
C GLU A 22 -5.68 9.31 -8.35
N ASP A 23 -5.00 10.44 -8.10
CA ASP A 23 -3.68 10.75 -8.63
C ASP A 23 -2.51 10.33 -7.72
N LEU A 24 -2.75 10.06 -6.43
CA LEU A 24 -1.66 9.68 -5.51
C LEU A 24 -1.15 8.26 -5.76
N ILE A 25 -2.06 7.32 -5.97
CA ILE A 25 -1.71 5.92 -6.27
C ILE A 25 -1.00 5.86 -7.62
N LYS A 26 -1.52 6.58 -8.62
CA LYS A 26 -0.93 6.65 -9.96
C LYS A 26 0.48 7.26 -9.91
N LYS A 27 0.65 8.39 -9.22
CA LYS A 27 1.97 9.01 -9.03
C LYS A 27 2.96 8.10 -8.30
N ALA A 28 2.51 7.33 -7.31
CA ALA A 28 3.34 6.35 -6.62
C ALA A 28 3.79 5.23 -7.56
N THR A 29 2.86 4.66 -8.34
CA THR A 29 3.20 3.62 -9.31
C THR A 29 4.10 4.13 -10.44
N ASP A 30 3.86 5.36 -10.92
CA ASP A 30 4.68 6.01 -11.96
C ASP A 30 6.09 6.35 -11.43
N ALA A 31 6.24 6.63 -10.14
CA ALA A 31 7.52 6.79 -9.46
C ALA A 31 8.25 5.44 -9.23
N GLY A 32 7.67 4.32 -9.66
CA GLY A 32 8.26 2.99 -9.53
C GLY A 32 8.01 2.31 -8.18
N LEU A 33 7.15 2.87 -7.33
CA LEU A 33 6.72 2.19 -6.11
C LEU A 33 5.80 1.03 -6.48
N LYS A 34 6.14 -0.15 -5.97
CA LYS A 34 5.37 -1.38 -6.18
C LYS A 34 4.72 -1.79 -4.86
N PRO A 35 3.49 -2.31 -4.90
CA PRO A 35 2.88 -2.89 -3.72
C PRO A 35 3.69 -4.11 -3.25
N ILE A 36 3.68 -4.34 -1.94
CA ILE A 36 4.26 -5.55 -1.36
C ILE A 36 3.43 -6.75 -1.83
N PRO A 37 4.04 -7.79 -2.44
CA PRO A 37 3.32 -8.99 -2.85
C PRO A 37 2.60 -9.65 -1.67
N ALA A 38 1.33 -10.02 -1.87
CA ALA A 38 0.55 -10.70 -0.83
C ALA A 38 0.93 -12.18 -0.69
N LYS A 39 1.51 -12.78 -1.73
CA LYS A 39 1.89 -14.20 -1.72
C LYS A 39 3.28 -14.38 -1.14
N GLN A 40 3.40 -15.30 -0.19
CA GLN A 40 4.67 -15.63 0.46
C GLN A 40 5.75 -16.09 -0.54
N GLU A 41 5.38 -16.86 -1.56
CA GLU A 41 6.31 -17.31 -2.61
C GLU A 41 6.94 -16.14 -3.39
N GLU A 42 6.17 -15.09 -3.66
CA GLU A 42 6.64 -13.90 -4.36
C GLU A 42 7.52 -13.03 -3.44
N LEU A 43 7.20 -12.99 -2.14
CA LEU A 43 8.04 -12.35 -1.14
C LEU A 43 9.40 -13.04 -1.00
N LEU A 44 9.42 -14.37 -0.92
CA LEU A 44 10.65 -15.15 -0.78
C LEU A 44 11.59 -14.97 -1.97
N LYS A 45 11.07 -14.77 -3.18
CA LYS A 45 11.91 -14.44 -4.35
C LYS A 45 12.69 -13.13 -4.18
N ILE A 46 12.16 -12.20 -3.38
CA ILE A 46 12.75 -10.89 -3.13
C ILE A 46 13.65 -10.94 -1.88
N THR A 47 13.18 -11.59 -0.81
CA THR A 47 13.85 -11.58 0.50
C THR A 47 14.85 -12.71 0.70
N ASP A 48 14.69 -13.83 0.00
CA ASP A 48 15.56 -15.00 0.07
C ASP A 48 15.82 -15.59 -1.33
N PRO A 49 16.49 -14.84 -2.23
CA PRO A 49 16.71 -15.28 -3.61
C PRO A 49 17.59 -16.53 -3.71
N LYS A 50 18.33 -16.88 -2.65
CA LYS A 50 19.20 -18.07 -2.59
C LYS A 50 18.51 -19.29 -1.97
N GLY A 51 17.30 -19.14 -1.42
CA GLY A 51 16.56 -20.24 -0.79
C GLY A 51 17.21 -20.76 0.50
N GLU A 52 17.83 -19.87 1.28
CA GLU A 52 18.52 -20.23 2.51
C GLU A 52 17.60 -20.34 3.73
N LEU A 53 16.39 -19.76 3.67
CA LEU A 53 15.38 -19.82 4.72
C LEU A 53 14.69 -21.17 4.70
N THR A 54 15.05 -22.00 5.69
CA THR A 54 14.35 -23.25 5.95
C THR A 54 13.31 -23.05 7.06
N PRO A 55 12.28 -23.91 7.14
CA PRO A 55 11.30 -23.86 8.24
C PRO A 55 11.95 -23.87 9.62
N GLN A 56 13.02 -24.65 9.82
CA GLN A 56 13.74 -24.75 11.09
C GLN A 56 14.48 -23.45 11.44
N LYS A 57 15.11 -22.80 10.46
CA LYS A 57 15.77 -21.50 10.64
C LYS A 57 14.77 -20.41 10.99
N ILE A 58 13.60 -20.42 10.34
CA ILE A 58 12.52 -19.48 10.64
C ILE A 58 12.03 -19.67 12.08
N GLU A 59 11.79 -20.92 12.51
CA GLU A 59 11.34 -21.18 13.87
C GLU A 59 12.38 -20.80 14.93
N LEU A 60 13.65 -21.12 14.70
CA LEU A 60 14.75 -20.70 15.57
C LEU A 60 14.84 -19.17 15.63
N GLY A 61 14.80 -18.49 14.48
CA GLY A 61 14.83 -17.03 14.41
C GLY A 61 13.66 -16.37 15.15
N LYS A 62 12.46 -16.97 15.08
CA LYS A 62 11.31 -16.52 15.88
C LYS A 62 11.60 -16.62 17.37
N LYS A 63 12.18 -17.73 17.85
CA LYS A 63 12.53 -17.88 19.28
C LYS A 63 13.57 -16.84 19.70
N LEU A 64 14.64 -16.69 18.92
CA LEU A 64 15.73 -15.75 19.20
C LEU A 64 15.28 -14.28 19.16
N TYR A 65 14.37 -13.91 18.26
CA TYR A 65 13.85 -12.54 18.19
C TYR A 65 13.13 -12.11 19.48
N PHE A 66 12.54 -13.06 20.21
CA PHE A 66 11.86 -12.83 21.48
C PHE A 66 12.69 -13.23 22.71
N ASP A 67 13.97 -13.58 22.54
CA ASP A 67 14.89 -13.86 23.64
C ASP A 67 15.45 -12.51 24.16
N PRO A 68 15.23 -12.15 25.44
CA PRO A 68 15.46 -10.81 25.98
C PRO A 68 16.93 -10.40 26.15
#